data_AF-A0A2G2WGT4-F1
#
_entry.id   AF-A0A2G2WGT4-F1
#
_cell.length_a   1.000
_cell.length_b   1.000
_cell.length_c   1.000
_cell.angle_alpha   90.00
_cell.angle_beta   90.00
_cell.angle_gamma   90.00
#
_symmetry.space_group_name_H-M   'P 1'
#
loop_
_entity.id
_entity.type
_entity.pdbx_description
1 polymer ?
#
loop_
_entity_poly.entity_id
_entity_poly.type
_entity_poly.pdbx_seq_one_letter_code
_entity_poly.pdbx_strand_id
1 'polypeptide(L)'
;MENEGKRENNFVVSFSALRKDVVDVLDFMERLKNEEDQNAVGMAEQIDVLKLVLTFYCTYIQLSHCDLDKFEDVMSGSRQVVENLLQPILDDVDNNVRRKYNMDHVLPSLMDNIDECITSCLSSKSSATMTDEQLDFLFLNLHHLYKHLAEQIFPLDTQYEILQTVSGNMKDFHGLIVNGCVEHKIVQYV
;
A
#
# COMPACT_ATOMS: atom_id res chain seq x y z
N MET A 1 8.69 -32.15 -2.87
CA MET A 1 7.46 -31.41 -3.25
C MET A 1 6.77 -31.05 -1.95
N GLU A 2 7.32 -30.07 -1.23
CA GLU A 2 6.90 -29.67 0.12
C GLU A 2 7.53 -28.28 0.34
N ASN A 3 6.79 -27.19 0.07
CA ASN A 3 6.99 -25.83 0.62
C ASN A 3 6.22 -24.72 -0.12
N GLU A 4 5.50 -25.00 -1.21
CA GLU A 4 4.73 -23.97 -1.92
C GLU A 4 3.62 -23.37 -1.04
N GLY A 5 2.85 -24.20 -0.32
CA GLY A 5 1.83 -23.73 0.62
C GLY A 5 2.35 -23.01 1.88
N LYS A 6 3.65 -23.09 2.19
CA LYS A 6 4.27 -22.29 3.28
C LYS A 6 4.67 -20.89 2.80
N ARG A 7 5.02 -20.71 1.51
CA ARG A 7 5.45 -19.42 0.96
C ARG A 7 4.28 -18.50 0.60
N GLU A 8 3.18 -19.03 0.07
CA GLU A 8 1.97 -18.23 -0.22
C GLU A 8 1.38 -17.59 1.05
N ASN A 9 1.40 -18.31 2.17
CA ASN A 9 0.93 -17.79 3.45
C ASN A 9 1.79 -16.62 3.97
N ASN A 10 3.08 -16.58 3.62
CA ASN A 10 3.97 -15.52 4.12
C ASN A 10 3.61 -14.16 3.53
N PHE A 11 3.38 -14.07 2.20
CA PHE A 11 3.02 -12.79 1.58
C PHE A 11 1.69 -12.24 2.12
N VAL A 12 0.66 -13.08 2.22
CA VAL A 12 -0.66 -12.67 2.73
C VAL A 12 -0.56 -12.18 4.17
N VAL A 13 0.22 -12.88 5.01
CA VAL A 13 0.44 -12.51 6.42
C VAL A 13 1.21 -11.19 6.52
N SER A 14 2.35 -11.06 5.85
CA SER A 14 3.17 -9.85 5.87
C SER A 14 2.43 -8.65 5.31
N PHE A 15 1.67 -8.83 4.22
CA PHE A 15 0.89 -7.74 3.63
C PHE A 15 -0.27 -7.32 4.54
N SER A 16 -0.92 -8.26 5.24
CA SER A 16 -1.93 -7.91 6.23
C SER A 16 -1.34 -7.14 7.41
N ALA A 17 -0.14 -7.51 7.87
CA ALA A 17 0.57 -6.81 8.94
C ALA A 17 0.96 -5.39 8.49
N LEU A 18 1.53 -5.25 7.28
CA LEU A 18 1.82 -3.97 6.66
C LEU A 18 0.57 -3.07 6.55
N ARG A 19 -0.56 -3.61 6.05
CA ARG A 19 -1.82 -2.86 5.94
C ARG A 19 -2.27 -2.30 7.28
N LYS A 20 -2.14 -3.09 8.35
CA LYS A 20 -2.50 -2.66 9.69
C LYS A 20 -1.61 -1.50 10.15
N ASP A 21 -0.30 -1.63 10.01
CA ASP A 21 0.64 -0.58 10.43
C ASP A 21 0.45 0.70 9.62
N VAL A 22 0.20 0.58 8.31
CA VAL A 22 -0.15 1.74 7.47
C VAL A 22 -1.41 2.42 7.99
N VAL A 23 -2.47 1.68 8.31
CA VAL A 23 -3.71 2.26 8.88
C VAL A 23 -3.43 2.96 10.21
N ASP A 24 -2.66 2.34 11.09
CA ASP A 24 -2.31 2.90 12.41
C ASP A 24 -1.48 4.20 12.26
N VAL A 25 -0.51 4.23 11.34
CA VAL A 25 0.25 5.45 11.02
C VAL A 25 -0.65 6.52 10.43
N LEU A 26 -1.51 6.19 9.47
CA LEU A 26 -2.37 7.18 8.82
C LEU A 26 -3.41 7.78 9.77
N ASP A 27 -4.00 6.97 10.67
CA ASP A 27 -4.90 7.46 11.71
C ASP A 27 -4.19 8.43 12.67
N PHE A 28 -2.97 8.09 13.09
CA PHE A 28 -2.14 8.98 13.88
C PHE A 28 -1.87 10.31 13.18
N MET A 29 -1.47 10.27 11.91
CA MET A 29 -1.17 11.48 11.13
C MET A 29 -2.41 12.36 10.94
N GLU A 30 -3.58 11.76 10.71
CA GLU A 30 -4.82 12.52 10.59
C GLU A 30 -5.17 13.22 11.91
N ARG A 31 -4.95 12.56 13.06
CA ARG A 31 -5.16 13.19 14.36
C ARG A 31 -4.17 14.32 14.63
N LEU A 32 -2.89 14.14 14.28
CA LEU A 32 -1.89 15.20 14.38
C LEU A 32 -2.26 16.42 13.54
N LYS A 33 -2.75 16.23 12.31
CA LYS A 33 -3.19 17.31 11.42
C LYS A 33 -4.31 18.16 12.02
N ASN A 34 -5.09 17.58 12.94
CA ASN A 34 -6.24 18.21 13.58
C ASN A 34 -5.94 18.77 15.00
N GLU A 35 -4.70 18.67 15.50
CA GLU A 35 -4.31 19.27 16.80
C GLU A 35 -3.95 20.76 16.61
N GLU A 36 -4.61 21.66 17.37
CA GLU A 36 -4.54 23.13 17.23
C GLU A 36 -3.17 23.76 17.54
N ASP A 37 -2.26 23.03 18.21
CA ASP A 37 -1.03 23.57 18.80
C ASP A 37 0.24 23.35 17.96
N GLN A 38 0.13 22.73 16.77
CA GLN A 38 1.29 22.36 15.95
C GLN A 38 1.50 23.29 14.75
N ASN A 39 2.73 23.33 14.23
CA ASN A 39 3.15 24.12 13.08
C ASN A 39 2.47 23.60 11.78
N ALA A 40 1.16 23.85 11.67
CA ALA A 40 0.20 23.07 10.89
C ALA A 40 0.44 23.09 9.37
N VAL A 41 1.05 24.16 8.84
CA VAL A 41 1.23 24.33 7.39
C VAL A 41 2.36 23.43 6.84
N GLY A 42 3.46 23.28 7.58
CA GLY A 42 4.60 22.46 7.14
C GLY A 42 4.38 20.96 7.34
N MET A 43 3.70 20.57 8.42
CA MET A 43 3.37 19.16 8.68
C MET A 43 2.28 18.62 7.77
N ALA A 44 1.29 19.45 7.37
CA ALA A 44 0.20 19.00 6.51
C ALA A 44 0.71 18.49 5.14
N GLU A 45 1.66 19.19 4.53
CA GLU A 45 2.27 18.77 3.25
C GLU A 45 3.05 17.46 3.42
N GLN A 46 3.86 17.33 4.47
CA GLN A 46 4.61 16.10 4.75
C GLN A 46 3.70 14.91 5.02
N ILE A 47 2.61 15.10 5.76
CA ILE A 47 1.59 14.07 6.03
C ILE A 47 0.91 13.62 4.73
N ASP A 48 0.54 14.56 3.86
CA ASP A 48 -0.13 14.24 2.60
C ASP A 48 0.84 13.53 1.63
N VAL A 49 2.12 13.89 1.61
CA VAL A 49 3.18 13.17 0.86
C VAL A 49 3.41 11.77 1.44
N LEU A 50 3.47 11.62 2.76
CA LEU A 50 3.64 10.32 3.41
C LEU A 50 2.46 9.39 3.08
N LYS A 51 1.22 9.89 3.14
CA LYS A 51 0.02 9.16 2.70
C LYS A 51 0.19 8.63 1.28
N LEU A 52 0.61 9.50 0.35
CA LEU A 52 0.82 9.11 -1.04
C LEU A 52 1.88 8.01 -1.17
N VAL A 53 3.02 8.15 -0.50
CA VAL A 53 4.11 7.18 -0.56
C VAL A 53 3.70 5.83 0.02
N LEU A 54 2.95 5.81 1.13
CA LEU A 54 2.44 4.55 1.72
C LEU A 54 1.38 3.89 0.82
N THR A 55 0.47 4.68 0.22
CA THR A 55 -0.49 4.19 -0.79
C THR A 55 0.23 3.60 -2.00
N PHE A 56 1.29 4.27 -2.48
CA PHE A 56 2.14 3.76 -3.55
C PHE A 56 2.77 2.42 -3.16
N TYR A 57 3.34 2.33 -1.95
CA TYR A 57 3.97 1.13 -1.43
C TYR A 57 3.01 -0.06 -1.43
N CYS A 58 1.82 0.11 -0.84
CA CYS A 58 0.81 -0.92 -0.80
C CYS A 58 0.38 -1.37 -2.21
N THR A 59 0.14 -0.42 -3.12
CA THR A 59 -0.23 -0.72 -4.50
C THR A 59 0.85 -1.53 -5.21
N TYR A 60 2.10 -1.08 -5.11
CA TYR A 60 3.21 -1.67 -5.83
C TYR A 60 3.51 -3.09 -5.32
N ILE A 61 3.42 -3.31 -4.00
CA ILE A 61 3.52 -4.64 -3.38
C ILE A 61 2.42 -5.57 -3.89
N GLN A 62 1.17 -5.11 -3.95
CA GLN A 62 0.05 -5.92 -4.46
C GLN A 62 0.19 -6.26 -5.95
N LEU A 63 0.84 -5.39 -6.72
CA LEU A 63 1.11 -5.58 -8.14
C LEU A 63 2.46 -6.27 -8.40
N SER A 64 3.20 -6.68 -7.37
CA SER A 64 4.54 -7.28 -7.52
C SER A 64 4.57 -8.53 -8.42
N HIS A 65 3.43 -9.21 -8.57
CA HIS A 65 3.28 -10.37 -9.45
C HIS A 65 3.04 -10.01 -10.93
N CYS A 66 2.89 -8.73 -11.27
CA CYS A 66 2.63 -8.26 -12.63
C CYS A 66 3.91 -8.04 -13.47
N ASP A 67 5.01 -8.73 -13.14
CA ASP A 67 6.32 -8.61 -13.79
C ASP A 67 6.77 -7.14 -13.92
N LEU A 68 6.92 -6.49 -12.77
CA LEU A 68 7.30 -5.07 -12.68
C LEU A 68 8.82 -4.92 -12.82
N ASP A 69 9.27 -4.41 -13.97
CA ASP A 69 10.66 -4.00 -14.17
C ASP A 69 11.13 -3.11 -13.01
N LYS A 70 12.30 -3.42 -12.44
CA LYS A 70 12.95 -2.66 -11.36
C LYS A 70 12.18 -2.62 -10.04
N PHE A 71 11.33 -3.62 -9.76
CA PHE A 71 10.58 -3.69 -8.50
C PHE A 71 11.45 -3.47 -7.26
N GLU A 72 12.55 -4.22 -7.13
CA GLU A 72 13.45 -4.14 -5.98
C GLU A 72 14.09 -2.75 -5.82
N ASP A 73 14.56 -2.15 -6.91
CA ASP A 73 15.19 -0.83 -6.92
C ASP A 73 14.18 0.27 -6.49
N VAL A 74 12.97 0.24 -7.06
CA VAL A 74 11.90 1.20 -6.76
C VAL A 74 11.46 1.08 -5.29
N MET A 75 11.32 -0.14 -4.80
CA MET A 75 10.86 -0.40 -3.43
C MET A 75 11.90 -0.04 -2.38
N SER A 76 13.18 -0.33 -2.65
CA SER A 76 14.30 0.03 -1.78
C SER A 76 14.48 1.55 -1.70
N GLY A 77 14.41 2.25 -2.84
CA GLY A 77 14.46 3.71 -2.86
C GLY A 77 13.29 4.35 -2.12
N SER A 78 12.07 3.83 -2.32
CA SER A 78 10.85 4.34 -1.68
C SER A 78 10.84 4.10 -0.16
N ARG A 79 11.43 3.00 0.33
CA ARG A 79 11.59 2.74 1.77
C ARG A 79 12.36 3.86 2.46
N GLN A 80 13.45 4.33 1.85
CA GLN A 80 14.22 5.45 2.41
C GLN A 80 13.41 6.75 2.42
N VAL A 81 12.55 6.96 1.43
CA VAL A 81 11.63 8.11 1.39
C VAL A 81 10.64 8.05 2.55
N VAL A 82 10.05 6.89 2.84
CA VAL A 82 9.16 6.71 4.01
C VAL A 82 9.88 7.07 5.31
N GLU A 83 11.09 6.54 5.51
CA GLU A 83 11.90 6.83 6.71
C GLU A 83 12.20 8.34 6.84
N ASN A 84 12.62 8.97 5.74
CA ASN A 84 12.93 10.40 5.71
C ASN A 84 11.71 11.31 5.92
N LEU A 85 10.50 10.83 5.62
CA LEU A 85 9.25 11.56 5.85
C LEU A 85 8.72 11.36 7.26
N LEU A 86 8.87 10.15 7.81
CA LEU A 86 8.42 9.84 9.17
C LEU A 86 9.29 10.52 10.22
N GLN A 87 10.62 10.49 10.05
CA GLN A 87 11.56 10.97 11.06
C GLN A 87 11.29 12.42 11.50
N PRO A 88 11.16 13.41 10.59
CA PRO A 88 10.93 14.81 10.98
C PRO A 88 9.59 15.02 11.68
N ILE A 89 8.53 14.31 11.26
CA ILE A 89 7.21 14.40 11.88
C ILE A 89 7.28 13.93 13.33
N LEU A 90 8.02 12.84 13.58
CA LEU A 90 8.11 12.24 14.91
C LEU A 90 9.06 12.96 15.85
N ASP A 91 10.08 13.63 15.31
CA ASP A 91 11.02 14.44 16.09
C ASP A 91 10.36 15.74 16.61
N ASP A 92 9.33 16.25 15.92
CA ASP A 92 8.57 17.45 16.32
C ASP A 92 7.43 17.14 17.30
N VAL A 93 6.91 15.91 17.31
CA VAL A 93 5.78 15.49 18.14
C VAL A 93 6.19 15.19 19.59
N ASP A 94 5.39 15.65 20.55
CA ASP A 94 5.60 15.36 21.97
C ASP A 94 5.61 13.84 22.24
N ASN A 95 6.62 13.37 22.98
CA ASN A 95 6.80 11.95 23.30
C ASN A 95 5.57 11.31 23.99
N ASN A 96 4.79 12.06 24.75
CA ASN A 96 3.55 11.58 25.35
C ASN A 96 2.47 11.32 24.30
N VAL A 97 2.38 12.16 23.27
CA VAL A 97 1.48 11.97 22.13
C VAL A 97 1.91 10.73 21.35
N ARG A 98 3.21 10.61 21.04
CA ARG A 98 3.78 9.43 20.38
C ARG A 98 3.47 8.12 21.12
N ARG A 99 3.64 8.10 22.45
CA ARG A 99 3.33 6.94 23.31
C ARG A 99 1.84 6.64 23.40
N LYS A 100 0.99 7.67 23.46
CA LYS A 100 -0.47 7.52 23.51
C LYS A 100 -1.00 6.71 22.32
N TYR A 101 -0.39 6.88 21.14
CA TYR A 101 -0.73 6.15 19.92
C TYR A 101 0.18 4.96 19.64
N ASN A 102 1.02 4.57 20.62
CA ASN A 102 1.89 3.42 20.52
C ASN A 102 2.87 3.44 19.32
N MET A 103 3.25 4.62 18.86
CA MET A 103 4.08 4.76 17.65
C MET A 103 5.50 4.21 17.86
N ASP A 104 5.96 4.09 19.12
CA ASP A 104 7.20 3.40 19.48
C ASP A 104 7.23 1.92 19.04
N HIS A 105 6.06 1.30 18.86
CA HIS A 105 5.92 -0.06 18.35
C HIS A 105 5.44 -0.11 16.90
N VAL A 106 4.52 0.77 16.51
CA VAL A 106 3.97 0.79 15.14
C VAL A 106 5.04 1.13 14.10
N LEU A 107 5.96 2.06 14.40
CA LEU A 107 6.94 2.51 13.41
C LEU A 107 8.02 1.46 13.09
N PRO A 108 8.68 0.82 14.09
CA PRO A 108 9.57 -0.29 13.78
C PRO A 108 8.84 -1.42 13.06
N SER A 109 7.62 -1.75 13.51
CA SER A 109 6.78 -2.77 12.87
C SER A 109 6.48 -2.44 11.40
N LEU A 110 6.18 -1.18 11.09
CA LEU A 110 5.94 -0.73 9.71
C LEU A 110 7.17 -0.99 8.83
N MET A 111 8.35 -0.61 9.31
CA MET A 111 9.60 -0.77 8.55
C MET A 111 9.95 -2.26 8.36
N ASP A 112 9.79 -3.07 9.41
CA ASP A 112 10.01 -4.52 9.37
C ASP A 112 9.02 -5.19 8.40
N ASN A 113 7.74 -4.81 8.43
CA ASN A 113 6.71 -5.36 7.55
C ASN A 113 6.88 -4.92 6.09
N ILE A 114 7.40 -3.70 5.85
CA ILE A 114 7.82 -3.24 4.53
C ILE A 114 8.90 -4.19 3.98
N ASP A 115 9.96 -4.44 4.76
CA ASP A 115 11.08 -5.29 4.35
C ASP A 115 10.65 -6.75 4.13
N GLU A 116 9.79 -7.26 5.02
CA GLU A 116 9.24 -8.61 4.92
C GLU A 116 8.35 -8.76 3.68
N CYS A 117 7.53 -7.75 3.36
CA CYS A 117 6.71 -7.76 2.15
C CYS A 117 7.56 -7.79 0.88
N ILE A 118 8.58 -6.92 0.77
CA ILE A 118 9.48 -6.90 -0.40
C ILE A 118 10.14 -8.28 -0.58
N THR A 119 10.70 -8.82 0.52
CA THR A 119 11.38 -10.11 0.50
C THR A 119 10.43 -11.25 0.13
N SER A 120 9.19 -11.19 0.63
CA SER A 120 8.15 -12.16 0.30
C SER A 120 7.73 -12.07 -1.17
N CYS A 121 7.63 -10.86 -1.74
CA CYS A 121 7.34 -10.66 -3.17
C CYS A 121 8.41 -11.30 -4.05
N LEU A 122 9.69 -11.03 -3.76
CA LEU A 122 10.83 -11.54 -4.53
C LEU A 122 10.99 -13.07 -4.46
N SER A 123 10.50 -13.69 -3.38
CA SER A 123 10.65 -15.12 -3.12
C SER A 123 9.41 -15.97 -3.42
N SER A 124 8.27 -15.32 -3.68
CA SER A 124 7.00 -15.98 -4.01
C SER A 124 6.93 -16.36 -5.49
N LYS A 125 6.58 -17.62 -5.77
CA LYS A 125 6.20 -18.04 -7.12
C LYS A 125 4.70 -17.77 -7.28
N SER A 126 4.35 -17.00 -8.30
CA SER A 126 2.97 -16.60 -8.64
C SER A 126 2.04 -17.81 -8.76
N SER A 127 1.15 -18.01 -7.78
CA SER A 127 -0.06 -18.85 -7.94
C SER A 127 -1.27 -18.45 -7.06
N ALA A 128 -1.15 -17.46 -6.17
CA ALA A 128 -2.24 -17.12 -5.27
C ALA A 128 -3.23 -16.14 -5.91
N THR A 129 -4.50 -16.55 -5.98
CA THR A 129 -5.62 -15.65 -6.27
C THR A 129 -5.71 -14.61 -5.15
N MET A 130 -5.62 -13.33 -5.51
CA MET A 130 -5.83 -12.20 -4.59
C MET A 130 -7.21 -12.32 -3.92
N THR A 131 -7.28 -12.06 -2.61
CA THR A 131 -8.57 -12.09 -1.89
C THR A 131 -9.41 -10.85 -2.22
N ASP A 132 -10.74 -10.92 -2.02
CA ASP A 132 -11.64 -9.77 -2.23
C ASP A 132 -11.19 -8.54 -1.42
N GLU A 133 -10.74 -8.73 -0.17
CA GLU A 133 -10.24 -7.63 0.65
C GLU A 133 -8.96 -7.01 0.10
N GLN A 134 -8.05 -7.82 -0.43
CA GLN A 134 -6.83 -7.32 -1.06
C GLN A 134 -7.17 -6.57 -2.35
N LEU A 135 -8.10 -7.09 -3.16
CA LEU A 135 -8.54 -6.46 -4.39
C LEU A 135 -9.24 -5.10 -4.13
N ASP A 136 -10.10 -5.03 -3.13
CA ASP A 136 -10.76 -3.79 -2.72
C ASP A 136 -9.74 -2.75 -2.23
N PHE A 137 -8.75 -3.19 -1.46
CA PHE A 137 -7.67 -2.32 -1.01
C PHE A 137 -6.80 -1.82 -2.18
N LEU A 138 -6.52 -2.68 -3.16
CA LEU A 138 -5.78 -2.29 -4.37
C LEU A 138 -6.53 -1.21 -5.15
N PHE A 139 -7.83 -1.38 -5.39
CA PHE A 139 -8.63 -0.38 -6.09
C PHE A 139 -8.73 0.94 -5.34
N LEU A 140 -8.87 0.89 -4.01
CA LEU A 140 -8.84 2.09 -3.17
C LEU A 140 -7.50 2.83 -3.31
N ASN A 141 -6.38 2.12 -3.28
CA ASN A 141 -5.07 2.74 -3.41
C ASN A 141 -4.84 3.32 -4.82
N LEU A 142 -5.24 2.60 -5.88
CA LEU A 142 -5.19 3.11 -7.25
C LEU A 142 -6.04 4.38 -7.40
N HIS A 143 -7.25 4.39 -6.84
CA HIS A 143 -8.10 5.57 -6.82
C HIS A 143 -7.41 6.77 -6.18
N HIS A 144 -6.80 6.59 -5.00
CA HIS A 144 -6.09 7.66 -4.30
C HIS A 144 -4.87 8.18 -5.09
N LEU A 145 -4.04 7.28 -5.63
CA LEU A 145 -2.87 7.66 -6.44
C LEU A 145 -3.29 8.48 -7.67
N TYR A 146 -4.26 7.98 -8.43
CA TYR A 146 -4.67 8.65 -9.66
C TYR A 146 -5.45 9.93 -9.42
N LYS A 147 -6.25 10.01 -8.34
CA LYS A 147 -6.86 11.27 -7.93
C LYS A 147 -5.79 12.33 -7.64
N HIS A 148 -4.78 11.97 -6.85
CA HIS A 148 -3.68 12.88 -6.54
C HIS A 148 -2.89 13.31 -7.79
N LEU A 149 -2.59 12.38 -8.69
CA LEU A 149 -1.92 12.68 -9.96
C LEU A 149 -2.77 13.58 -10.88
N ALA A 150 -4.10 13.39 -10.91
CA ALA A 150 -5.02 14.25 -11.65
C ALA A 150 -5.10 15.67 -11.03
N GLU A 151 -5.02 15.80 -9.72
CA GLU A 151 -4.98 17.11 -9.06
C GLU A 151 -3.67 17.86 -9.34
N GLN A 152 -2.53 17.15 -9.48
CA GLN A 152 -1.21 17.77 -9.63
C GLN A 152 -0.71 17.94 -11.07
N ILE A 153 -0.93 16.97 -11.95
CA ILE A 153 -0.17 16.88 -13.23
C ILE A 153 -1.03 17.31 -14.43
N PHE A 154 -2.34 17.05 -14.43
CA PHE A 154 -3.24 17.44 -15.52
C PHE A 154 -4.70 17.43 -15.04
N PRO A 155 -5.58 18.35 -15.49
CA PRO A 155 -7.03 18.20 -15.33
C PRO A 155 -7.51 17.02 -16.20
N LEU A 156 -7.30 15.81 -15.72
CA LEU A 156 -7.47 14.52 -16.38
C LEU A 156 -8.74 13.81 -15.91
N ASP A 157 -9.80 14.57 -15.60
CA ASP A 157 -11.08 14.05 -15.11
C ASP A 157 -11.53 12.82 -15.92
N THR A 158 -11.36 12.87 -17.25
CA THR A 158 -11.70 11.76 -18.16
C THR A 158 -10.84 10.50 -17.98
N GLN A 159 -9.53 10.60 -17.72
CA GLN A 159 -8.68 9.39 -17.52
C GLN A 159 -8.93 8.76 -16.15
N TYR A 160 -9.19 9.59 -15.15
CA TYR A 160 -9.57 9.12 -13.82
C TYR A 160 -10.92 8.41 -13.83
N GLU A 161 -11.92 8.95 -14.53
CA GLU A 161 -13.23 8.30 -14.74
C GLU A 161 -13.10 6.96 -15.48
N ILE A 162 -12.25 6.91 -16.52
CA ILE A 162 -11.95 5.67 -17.25
C ILE A 162 -11.34 4.64 -16.30
N LEU A 163 -10.34 5.03 -15.50
CA LEU A 163 -9.71 4.10 -14.56
C LEU A 163 -10.71 3.62 -13.51
N GLN A 164 -11.52 4.50 -12.93
CA GLN A 164 -12.55 4.12 -11.96
C GLN A 164 -13.53 3.11 -12.56
N THR A 165 -13.93 3.33 -13.81
CA THR A 165 -14.80 2.40 -14.56
C THR A 165 -14.11 1.06 -14.81
N VAL A 166 -12.85 1.08 -15.25
CA VAL A 166 -12.05 -0.14 -15.49
C VAL A 166 -11.86 -0.92 -14.19
N SER A 167 -11.53 -0.25 -13.08
CA SER A 167 -11.41 -0.87 -11.76
C SER A 167 -12.72 -1.51 -11.30
N GLY A 168 -13.86 -0.82 -11.46
CA GLY A 168 -15.18 -1.39 -11.18
C GLY A 168 -15.46 -2.65 -12.00
N ASN A 169 -15.22 -2.59 -13.31
CA ASN A 169 -15.40 -3.74 -14.20
C ASN A 169 -14.47 -4.91 -13.85
N MET A 170 -13.22 -4.63 -13.47
CA MET A 170 -12.27 -5.65 -13.03
C MET A 170 -12.73 -6.32 -11.72
N LYS A 171 -13.30 -5.56 -10.79
CA LYS A 171 -13.90 -6.11 -9.56
C LYS A 171 -15.05 -7.06 -9.86
N ASP A 172 -15.99 -6.62 -10.70
CA ASP A 172 -17.14 -7.45 -11.09
C ASP A 172 -16.69 -8.73 -11.80
N PHE A 173 -15.71 -8.62 -12.70
CA PHE A 173 -15.14 -9.76 -13.40
C PHE A 173 -14.41 -10.73 -12.46
N HIS A 174 -13.65 -10.21 -11.49
CA HIS A 174 -13.05 -11.04 -10.44
C HIS A 174 -14.12 -11.82 -9.67
N GLY A 175 -15.22 -11.15 -9.27
CA GLY A 175 -16.34 -11.81 -8.60
C GLY A 175 -16.96 -12.93 -9.44
N LEU A 176 -17.07 -12.77 -10.76
CA LEU A 176 -17.55 -13.83 -11.66
C LEU A 176 -16.60 -15.04 -11.70
N ILE A 177 -15.28 -14.81 -11.66
CA ILE A 177 -14.28 -15.89 -11.61
C ILE A 177 -14.36 -16.62 -10.27
N VAL A 178 -14.34 -15.90 -9.15
CA VAL A 178 -14.35 -16.51 -7.80
C VAL A 178 -15.64 -17.29 -7.54
N ASN A 179 -16.78 -16.82 -8.05
CA ASN A 179 -18.06 -17.51 -7.94
C ASN A 179 -18.23 -18.68 -8.94
N GLY A 180 -17.22 -18.97 -9.77
CA GLY A 180 -17.24 -20.06 -10.75
C GLY A 180 -18.17 -19.81 -11.94
N CYS A 181 -18.64 -18.57 -12.14
CA CYS A 181 -19.47 -18.19 -13.28
C CYS A 181 -18.65 -18.11 -14.58
N VAL A 182 -17.33 -17.91 -14.48
CA VAL A 182 -16.40 -17.87 -15.61
C VAL A 182 -15.21 -18.80 -15.30
N GLU A 183 -14.93 -19.76 -16.18
CA GLU A 183 -13.70 -20.55 -16.10
C GLU A 183 -12.49 -19.67 -16.42
N HIS A 184 -11.51 -19.60 -15.53
CA HIS A 184 -10.20 -19.02 -15.84
C HIS A 184 -9.20 -20.15 -16.12
N LYS A 185 -8.54 -20.08 -17.29
CA LYS A 185 -7.40 -20.94 -17.59
C LYS A 185 -6.13 -20.11 -17.43
N ILE A 186 -5.24 -20.53 -16.54
CA ILE A 186 -3.89 -19.96 -16.46
C ILE A 186 -3.18 -20.35 -17.76
N VAL A 187 -2.94 -19.36 -18.63
CA VAL A 187 -2.11 -19.56 -19.82
C VAL A 187 -0.67 -19.68 -19.35
N GLN A 188 -0.16 -20.91 -19.29
CA GLN A 188 1.27 -21.13 -19.11
C GLN A 188 1.97 -20.79 -20.43
N TYR A 189 2.76 -19.72 -20.44
CA TYR A 189 3.69 -19.47 -21.53
C TYR A 189 4.84 -20.48 -21.43
N VAL A 190 5.10 -21.18 -22.54
CA VAL A 190 6.15 -22.20 -22.73
C VAL A 190 7.43 -21.55 -23.24
#